data_AF-A0AAE1VZ03-F1
#
_entry.id   AF-A0AAE1VZ03-F1
#
_cell.length_a   1.000
_cell.length_b   1.000
_cell.length_c   1.000
_cell.angle_alpha   90.00
_cell.angle_beta   90.00
_cell.angle_gamma   90.00
#
_symmetry.space_group_name_H-M   'P 1'
#
loop_
_entity.id
_entity.type
_entity.pdbx_description
1 polymer ?
#
loop_
_entity_poly.entity_id
_entity_poly.type
_entity_poly.pdbx_seq_one_letter_code
_entity_poly.pdbx_strand_id
1 'polypeptide(L)'
;MSKVKEPYPKPFGGARRVKELENFLWDMETYFQAARILEADKVSITSMYLSGNAKLWWRTLLSDDASANRDKIETWEVLKSIVRDYVKEFSSLMLDVRDMSEEDKLFNFLSGLQTWAQMELRRQGVKDLPSAIAATID
;
A
#
# COMPACT_ATOMS: atom_id res chain seq x y z
N MET A 1 5.30 35.96 -9.76
CA MET A 1 4.42 35.12 -8.91
C MET A 1 4.56 33.69 -9.37
N SER A 2 5.17 32.82 -8.57
CA SER A 2 5.28 31.40 -8.90
C SER A 2 3.89 30.76 -8.81
N LYS A 3 3.41 30.15 -9.89
CA LYS A 3 2.29 29.21 -9.81
C LYS A 3 2.75 28.08 -8.91
N VAL A 4 2.23 28.02 -7.69
CA VAL A 4 2.38 26.85 -6.83
C VAL A 4 1.80 25.69 -7.65
N LYS A 5 2.66 24.79 -8.12
CA LYS A 5 2.21 23.50 -8.68
C LYS A 5 1.60 22.78 -7.50
N GLU A 6 0.28 22.72 -7.43
CA GLU A 6 -0.41 21.80 -6.52
C GLU A 6 0.25 20.43 -6.65
N PRO A 7 0.67 19.81 -5.53
CA PRO A 7 1.38 18.55 -5.60
C PRO A 7 0.41 17.48 -6.10
N TYR A 8 0.50 17.17 -7.39
CA TYR A 8 -0.22 16.03 -7.96
C TYR A 8 0.32 14.74 -7.34
N PRO A 9 -0.56 13.84 -6.86
CA PRO A 9 -0.15 12.55 -6.33
C PRO A 9 0.64 11.76 -7.37
N LYS A 10 1.65 11.01 -6.91
CA LYS A 10 2.36 10.08 -7.78
C LYS A 10 1.46 8.89 -8.12
N PRO A 11 1.40 8.43 -9.38
CA PRO A 11 0.63 7.24 -9.72
C PRO A 11 1.11 6.00 -8.96
N PHE A 12 0.18 5.19 -8.49
CA PHE A 12 0.48 3.92 -7.84
C PHE A 12 0.48 2.78 -8.85
N GLY A 13 1.64 2.15 -9.05
CA GLY A 13 1.83 1.07 -10.03
C GLY A 13 1.39 -0.32 -9.56
N GLY A 14 0.93 -0.45 -8.31
CA GLY A 14 0.81 -1.74 -7.65
C GLY A 14 2.10 -2.20 -7.02
N ALA A 15 2.92 -1.24 -6.52
CA ALA A 15 4.10 -1.59 -5.75
C ALA A 15 3.68 -2.43 -4.54
N ARG A 16 4.30 -3.60 -4.39
CA ARG A 16 3.97 -4.60 -3.37
C ARG A 16 4.56 -4.26 -2.00
N ARG A 17 4.73 -2.96 -1.72
CA ARG A 17 5.35 -2.44 -0.50
C ARG A 17 4.35 -1.58 0.25
N VAL A 18 4.07 -1.94 1.49
CA VAL A 18 3.13 -1.22 2.38
C VAL A 18 3.48 0.27 2.46
N LYS A 19 4.78 0.61 2.54
CA LYS A 19 5.23 2.00 2.58
C LYS A 19 4.83 2.80 1.34
N GLU A 20 4.93 2.21 0.15
CA GLU A 20 4.54 2.92 -1.09
C GLU A 20 3.04 3.08 -1.19
N LEU A 21 2.28 2.07 -0.75
CA LEU A 21 0.83 2.18 -0.65
C LEU A 21 0.42 3.28 0.33
N GLU A 22 0.94 3.29 1.56
CA GLU A 22 0.55 4.29 2.56
C GLU A 22 0.97 5.70 2.15
N ASN A 23 2.14 5.86 1.51
CA ASN A 23 2.52 7.14 0.92
C ASN A 23 1.53 7.59 -0.16
N PHE A 24 1.11 6.69 -1.05
CA PHE A 24 0.12 6.99 -2.09
C PHE A 24 -1.23 7.40 -1.49
N LEU A 25 -1.74 6.65 -0.50
CA LEU A 25 -3.01 6.95 0.16
C LEU A 25 -2.96 8.31 0.86
N TRP A 26 -1.84 8.61 1.54
CA TRP A 26 -1.63 9.90 2.20
C TRP A 26 -1.54 11.07 1.20
N ASP A 27 -0.82 10.89 0.08
CA ASP A 27 -0.73 11.89 -0.99
C ASP A 27 -2.12 12.18 -1.60
N MET A 28 -2.94 11.14 -1.83
CA MET A 28 -4.31 11.29 -2.33
C MET A 28 -5.22 12.02 -1.33
N GLU A 29 -5.16 11.65 -0.04
CA GLU A 29 -5.92 12.30 1.03
C GLU A 29 -5.57 13.81 1.11
N THR A 30 -4.28 14.13 1.06
CA THR A 30 -3.76 15.51 1.04
C THR A 30 -4.25 16.26 -0.20
N TYR A 31 -4.20 15.62 -1.37
CA TYR A 31 -4.71 16.20 -2.61
C TYR A 31 -6.21 16.49 -2.54
N PHE A 32 -7.02 15.56 -2.01
CA PHE A 32 -8.46 15.78 -1.86
C PHE A 32 -8.79 16.96 -0.96
N GLN A 33 -8.06 17.12 0.14
CA GLN A 33 -8.22 18.25 1.04
C GLN A 33 -7.83 19.57 0.37
N ALA A 34 -6.68 19.61 -0.31
CA ALA A 34 -6.18 20.79 -0.99
C ALA A 34 -7.11 21.24 -2.13
N ALA A 35 -7.56 20.30 -2.96
CA ALA A 35 -8.41 20.55 -4.12
C ALA A 35 -9.92 20.57 -3.78
N ARG A 36 -10.30 20.38 -2.51
CA ARG A 36 -11.70 20.34 -2.02
C ARG A 36 -12.58 19.35 -2.80
N ILE A 37 -12.04 18.16 -3.05
CA ILE A 37 -12.73 17.09 -3.78
C ILE A 37 -13.87 16.53 -2.94
N LEU A 38 -15.04 16.34 -3.57
CA LEU A 38 -16.22 15.76 -2.93
C LEU A 38 -16.08 14.24 -2.78
N GLU A 39 -16.67 13.66 -1.72
CA GLU A 39 -16.60 12.21 -1.45
C GLU A 39 -17.00 11.35 -2.65
N ALA A 40 -18.05 11.75 -3.38
CA ALA A 40 -18.56 11.04 -4.55
C ALA A 40 -17.52 10.92 -5.69
N ASP A 41 -16.55 11.83 -5.77
CA ASP A 41 -15.56 11.88 -6.84
C ASP A 41 -14.24 11.19 -6.46
N LYS A 42 -13.99 10.95 -5.17
CA LYS A 42 -12.70 10.45 -4.67
C LYS A 42 -12.31 9.10 -5.26
N VAL A 43 -13.25 8.16 -5.34
CA VAL A 43 -13.00 6.82 -5.93
C VAL A 43 -12.63 6.93 -7.40
N SER A 44 -13.42 7.69 -8.17
CA SER A 44 -13.19 7.90 -9.60
C SER A 44 -11.82 8.56 -9.85
N ILE A 45 -11.51 9.63 -9.11
CA ILE A 45 -10.23 10.34 -9.22
C ILE A 45 -9.07 9.43 -8.83
N THR A 46 -9.15 8.68 -7.72
CA THR A 46 -8.09 7.74 -7.31
C THR A 46 -7.80 6.72 -8.40
N SER A 47 -8.85 6.19 -9.05
CA SER A 47 -8.68 5.21 -10.12
C SER A 47 -7.86 5.74 -11.30
N MET A 48 -7.88 7.07 -11.54
CA MET A 48 -7.06 7.71 -12.57
C MET A 48 -5.57 7.71 -12.22
N TYR A 49 -5.24 7.71 -10.93
CA TYR A 49 -3.86 7.62 -10.42
C TYR A 49 -3.39 6.18 -10.20
N LEU A 50 -4.22 5.17 -10.45
CA LEU A 50 -3.76 3.79 -10.58
C LEU A 50 -3.06 3.59 -11.92
N SER A 51 -1.96 2.86 -11.91
CA SER A 51 -1.17 2.51 -13.09
C SER A 51 -0.67 1.06 -13.00
N GLY A 52 -0.10 0.56 -14.10
CA GLY A 52 0.50 -0.78 -14.14
C GLY A 52 -0.43 -1.89 -13.64
N ASN A 53 0.09 -2.73 -12.74
CA ASN A 53 -0.63 -3.88 -12.20
C ASN A 53 -1.81 -3.49 -11.31
N ALA A 54 -1.71 -2.39 -10.56
CA ALA A 54 -2.84 -1.90 -9.75
C ALA A 54 -4.04 -1.50 -10.63
N LYS A 55 -3.79 -0.86 -11.77
CA LYS A 55 -4.87 -0.49 -12.71
C LYS A 55 -5.50 -1.72 -13.35
N LEU A 56 -4.69 -2.73 -13.69
CA LEU A 56 -5.20 -3.98 -14.23
C LEU A 56 -6.10 -4.69 -13.21
N TRP A 57 -5.63 -4.85 -11.96
CA TRP A 57 -6.41 -5.44 -10.88
C TRP A 57 -7.71 -4.67 -10.62
N TRP A 58 -7.68 -3.34 -10.60
CA TRP A 58 -8.88 -2.51 -10.44
C TRP A 58 -9.92 -2.75 -11.54
N ARG A 59 -9.46 -2.91 -12.80
CA ARG A 59 -10.35 -3.25 -13.92
C ARG A 59 -10.96 -4.63 -13.78
N THR A 60 -10.18 -5.62 -13.34
CA THR A 60 -10.69 -6.97 -13.07
C THR A 60 -11.73 -6.93 -11.95
N LEU A 61 -11.45 -6.22 -10.86
CA LEU A 61 -12.36 -6.04 -9.73
C LEU A 61 -13.71 -5.48 -10.18
N LEU A 62 -13.72 -4.43 -11.01
CA LEU A 62 -14.95 -3.85 -11.57
C LEU A 62 -15.67 -4.75 -12.58
N SER A 63 -14.94 -5.62 -13.28
CA SER A 63 -15.51 -6.57 -14.24
C SER A 63 -16.16 -7.76 -13.53
N ASP A 64 -15.54 -8.23 -12.45
CA ASP A 64 -16.05 -9.32 -11.61
C ASP A 64 -17.24 -8.88 -10.75
N ASP A 65 -17.31 -7.60 -10.35
CA ASP A 65 -18.45 -6.98 -9.62
C ASP A 65 -19.79 -7.07 -10.37
N ALA A 66 -19.75 -7.16 -11.71
CA ALA A 66 -20.94 -7.39 -12.51
C ALA A 66 -21.51 -8.82 -12.34
N SER A 67 -20.74 -9.74 -11.75
CA SER A 67 -21.05 -11.17 -11.60
C SER A 67 -21.10 -11.68 -10.16
N ALA A 68 -20.39 -11.01 -9.23
CA ALA A 68 -20.35 -11.36 -7.82
C ALA A 68 -20.93 -10.21 -7.00
N ASN A 69 -21.95 -10.52 -6.20
CA ASN A 69 -22.67 -9.61 -5.30
C ASN A 69 -21.78 -9.02 -4.18
N ARG A 70 -20.73 -8.26 -4.54
CA ARG A 70 -19.88 -7.52 -3.60
C ARG A 70 -20.43 -6.11 -3.40
N ASP A 71 -20.15 -5.56 -2.22
CA ASP A 71 -20.53 -4.19 -1.89
C ASP A 71 -19.84 -3.22 -2.86
N LYS A 72 -20.65 -2.33 -3.45
CA LYS A 72 -20.19 -1.37 -4.45
C LYS A 72 -19.11 -0.46 -3.83
N ILE A 73 -18.00 -0.28 -4.56
CA ILE A 73 -16.87 0.55 -4.12
C ILE A 73 -17.25 2.04 -4.30
N GLU A 74 -18.11 2.55 -3.42
CA GLU A 74 -18.67 3.90 -3.54
C GLU A 74 -17.93 4.94 -2.69
N THR A 75 -17.16 4.50 -1.69
CA THR A 75 -16.51 5.40 -0.74
C THR A 75 -15.00 5.28 -0.74
N TRP A 76 -14.34 6.38 -0.37
CA TRP A 76 -12.89 6.41 -0.19
C TRP A 76 -12.40 5.40 0.86
N GLU A 77 -13.14 5.23 1.95
CA GLU A 77 -12.79 4.27 3.00
C GLU A 77 -12.86 2.82 2.52
N VAL A 78 -13.88 2.47 1.74
CA VAL A 78 -13.98 1.14 1.12
C VAL A 78 -12.81 0.93 0.15
N LEU A 79 -12.48 1.92 -0.69
CA LEU A 79 -11.31 1.81 -1.58
C LEU A 79 -10.01 1.60 -0.79
N LYS A 80 -9.77 2.37 0.28
CA LYS A 80 -8.58 2.21 1.13
C LYS A 80 -8.48 0.80 1.70
N SER A 81 -9.59 0.23 2.17
CA SER A 81 -9.62 -1.15 2.66
C SER A 81 -9.21 -2.14 1.57
N ILE A 82 -9.86 -2.07 0.41
CA ILE A 82 -9.65 -3.05 -0.66
C ILE A 82 -8.20 -2.98 -1.20
N VAL A 83 -7.62 -1.79 -1.35
CA VAL A 83 -6.22 -1.67 -1.81
C VAL A 83 -5.22 -2.14 -0.75
N ARG A 84 -5.52 -1.94 0.55
CA ARG A 84 -4.71 -2.51 1.64
C ARG A 84 -4.81 -4.03 1.70
N ASP A 85 -6.01 -4.57 1.54
CA ASP A 85 -6.25 -6.01 1.48
C ASP A 85 -5.52 -6.64 0.28
N TYR A 86 -5.53 -5.98 -0.88
CA TYR A 86 -4.72 -6.41 -2.04
C TYR A 86 -3.23 -6.54 -1.71
N VAL A 87 -2.63 -5.52 -1.09
CA VAL A 87 -1.21 -5.58 -0.70
C VAL A 87 -0.97 -6.61 0.40
N LYS A 88 -1.91 -6.78 1.33
CA LYS A 88 -1.83 -7.74 2.44
C LYS A 88 -1.92 -9.19 1.98
N GLU A 89 -2.94 -9.54 1.18
CA GLU A 89 -3.10 -10.86 0.59
C GLU A 89 -1.89 -11.22 -0.27
N PHE A 90 -1.42 -10.26 -1.07
CA PHE A 90 -0.22 -10.45 -1.86
C PHE A 90 1.03 -10.69 -1.00
N SER A 91 1.20 -9.92 0.09
CA SER A 91 2.33 -10.08 1.02
C SER A 91 2.27 -11.42 1.75
N SER A 92 1.08 -11.87 2.16
CA SER A 92 0.87 -13.18 2.76
C SER A 92 1.18 -14.30 1.78
N LEU A 93 0.68 -14.20 0.54
CA LEU A 93 0.95 -15.18 -0.51
C LEU A 93 2.44 -15.25 -0.86
N MET A 94 3.13 -14.11 -0.86
CA MET A 94 4.59 -14.08 -1.03
C MET A 94 5.32 -14.82 0.09
N LEU A 95 4.87 -14.72 1.35
CA LEU A 95 5.46 -15.49 2.46
C LEU A 95 5.25 -17.00 2.31
N ASP A 96 4.17 -17.42 1.65
CA ASP A 96 3.88 -18.83 1.37
C ASP A 96 4.69 -19.40 0.17
N VAL A 97 5.27 -18.54 -0.68
CA VAL A 97 6.12 -18.97 -1.81
C VAL A 97 7.55 -19.23 -1.33
N ARG A 98 7.93 -20.52 -1.28
CA ARG A 98 9.18 -21.10 -0.76
C ARG A 98 10.53 -20.62 -1.35
N ASP A 99 10.57 -19.55 -2.14
CA ASP A 99 11.80 -19.10 -2.84
C ASP A 99 12.07 -17.58 -2.66
N MET A 100 11.68 -17.02 -1.52
CA MET A 100 12.00 -15.64 -1.17
C MET A 100 13.44 -15.54 -0.64
N SER A 101 14.20 -14.55 -1.13
CA SER A 101 15.55 -14.28 -0.63
C SER A 101 15.52 -13.89 0.85
N GLU A 102 16.56 -14.25 1.60
CA GLU A 102 16.64 -13.90 3.04
C GLU A 102 16.60 -12.39 3.28
N GLU A 103 17.08 -11.58 2.33
CA GLU A 103 16.99 -10.12 2.37
C GLU A 103 15.53 -9.64 2.27
N ASP A 104 14.74 -10.22 1.36
CA ASP A 104 13.33 -9.87 1.20
C ASP A 104 12.50 -10.32 2.41
N LYS A 105 12.81 -11.48 2.99
CA LYS A 105 12.17 -11.96 4.23
C LYS A 105 12.44 -11.02 5.40
N LEU A 106 13.70 -10.60 5.58
CA LEU A 106 14.09 -9.63 6.60
C LEU A 106 13.42 -8.26 6.37
N PHE A 107 13.42 -7.78 5.13
CA PHE A 107 12.81 -6.50 4.78
C PHE A 107 11.29 -6.48 5.05
N ASN A 108 10.60 -7.57 4.73
CA ASN A 108 9.17 -7.71 4.99
C ASN A 108 8.88 -7.78 6.50
N PHE A 109 9.67 -8.54 7.26
CA PHE A 109 9.56 -8.58 8.72
C PHE A 109 9.72 -7.18 9.34
N LEU A 110 10.79 -6.46 8.98
CA LEU A 110 11.04 -5.11 9.47
C LEU A 110 9.93 -4.13 9.08
N SER A 111 9.36 -4.26 7.87
CA SER A 111 8.29 -3.39 7.39
C SER A 111 6.99 -3.55 8.16
N GLY A 112 6.76 -4.69 8.83
CA GLY A 112 5.60 -4.95 9.69
C GLY A 112 5.74 -4.46 11.13
N LEU A 113 6.92 -4.01 11.56
CA LEU A 113 7.18 -3.59 12.94
C LEU A 113 6.84 -2.10 13.18
N GLN A 114 6.55 -1.75 14.43
CA GLN A 114 6.45 -0.37 14.87
C GLN A 114 7.78 0.40 14.67
N THR A 115 7.69 1.70 14.40
CA THR A 115 8.86 2.55 14.03
C THR A 115 10.02 2.46 15.04
N TRP A 116 9.73 2.41 16.34
CA TRP A 116 10.75 2.31 17.38
C TRP A 116 11.47 0.95 17.34
N ALA A 117 10.76 -0.14 17.07
CA ALA A 117 11.33 -1.49 16.96
C ALA A 117 12.21 -1.61 15.71
N GLN A 118 11.82 -0.98 14.60
CA GLN A 118 12.67 -0.89 13.40
C GLN A 118 13.97 -0.14 13.68
N MET A 119 13.93 0.96 14.44
CA MET A 119 15.12 1.73 14.79
C MET A 119 16.06 0.93 15.68
N GLU A 120 15.52 0.18 16.65
CA GLU A 120 16.31 -0.64 17.57
C GLU A 120 17.01 -1.79 16.85
N LEU A 121 16.30 -2.52 15.97
CA LEU A 121 16.91 -3.60 15.19
C LEU A 121 17.97 -3.09 14.20
N ARG A 122 17.79 -1.88 13.65
CA ARG A 122 18.82 -1.21 12.83
C ARG A 122 20.03 -0.79 13.66
N ARG A 123 19.81 -0.30 14.89
CA ARG A 123 20.88 0.07 15.83
C ARG A 123 21.73 -1.16 16.21
N GLN A 124 21.09 -2.31 16.36
CA GLN A 124 21.73 -3.59 16.63
C GLN A 124 22.44 -4.20 15.40
N GLY A 125 22.27 -3.60 14.21
CA GLY A 125 22.98 -4.00 13.01
C GLY A 125 22.55 -5.38 12.49
N VAL A 126 21.31 -5.79 12.77
CA VAL A 126 20.77 -7.09 12.37
C VAL A 126 20.76 -7.24 10.85
N LYS A 127 21.28 -8.37 10.35
CA LYS A 127 21.44 -8.63 8.91
C LYS A 127 20.65 -9.83 8.39
N ASP A 128 19.97 -10.57 9.26
CA ASP A 128 19.20 -11.75 8.90
C ASP A 128 17.95 -11.88 9.78
N LEU A 129 16.95 -12.59 9.25
CA LEU A 129 15.66 -12.74 9.89
C LEU A 129 15.73 -13.48 11.26
N PRO A 130 16.50 -14.58 11.42
CA PRO A 130 16.64 -15.23 12.71
C PRO A 130 17.17 -14.30 13.81
N SER A 131 18.19 -13.51 13.50
CA SER A 131 18.75 -12.53 14.44
C SER A 131 17.75 -11.41 14.76
N ALA A 132 16.92 -11.00 13.79
CA ALA A 132 15.86 -10.02 14.01
C ALA A 132 14.78 -10.53 14.96
N ILE A 133 14.40 -11.79 14.82
CA ILE A 133 13.40 -12.44 15.69
C ILE A 133 13.98 -12.60 17.10
N ALA A 134 15.23 -13.08 17.23
CA ALA A 134 15.88 -13.24 18.53
C ALA A 134 15.97 -11.92 19.31
N ALA A 135 16.31 -10.82 18.64
CA ALA A 135 16.41 -9.49 19.22
C ALA A 135 15.06 -8.88 19.67
N THR A 136 13.92 -9.49 19.33
CA THR A 136 12.58 -9.04 19.76
C THR A 136 12.01 -9.82 20.95
N ILE A 137 12.71 -10.88 21.40
CA ILE A 137 12.26 -11.80 22.46
C ILE A 137 13.06 -11.59 23.77
N ASP A 138 14.17 -10.85 23.72
CA ASP A 138 15.01 -10.43 24.86
C ASP A 138 14.55 -9.07 25.43
#